data_AF-A0A160VDB5-F1
#
_entry.id   AF-A0A160VDB5-F1
#
_cell.length_a   1.000
_cell.length_b   1.000
_cell.length_c   1.000
_cell.angle_alpha   90.00
_cell.angle_beta   90.00
_cell.angle_gamma   90.00
#
_symmetry.space_group_name_H-M   'P 1'
#
loop_
_entity.id
_entity.type
_entity.pdbx_description
1 polymer ?
#
loop_
_entity_poly.entity_id
_entity_poly.type
_entity_poly.pdbx_seq_one_letter_code
_entity_poly.pdbx_strand_id
1 'polypeptide(L)' 'MLYGVDPQLRQMIRDAGHRMRVAVPFGPSWYPYSIRRLRKNPTVARYVLQALFKK' A
#
# COMPACT_ATOMS: atom_id res chain seq x y z
N MET A 1 -5.09 6.78 0.31
CA MET A 1 -4.33 5.67 -0.31
C MET A 1 -3.02 5.44 0.45
N LEU A 2 -2.48 4.23 0.49
CA LEU A 2 -1.15 4.00 1.10
C LEU A 2 -0.04 4.30 0.09
N TYR A 3 1.08 4.80 0.58
CA TYR A 3 2.28 4.93 -0.23
C TYR A 3 2.71 3.56 -0.80
N GLY A 4 3.17 3.54 -2.06
CA GLY A 4 3.55 2.31 -2.78
C GLY A 4 2.42 1.40 -3.26
N VAL A 5 1.16 1.60 -2.82
CA VAL A 5 0.02 0.82 -3.31
C VAL A 5 -0.50 1.42 -4.61
N ASP A 6 -0.71 0.56 -5.62
CA ASP A 6 -1.33 0.80 -6.94
C ASP A 6 -1.10 2.19 -7.56
N PRO A 7 0.11 2.48 -8.07
CA PRO A 7 0.43 3.77 -8.66
C PRO A 7 -0.46 4.14 -9.85
N GLN A 8 -0.95 3.17 -10.62
CA GLN A 8 -1.81 3.40 -11.78
C GLN A 8 -3.19 3.91 -11.36
N LEU A 9 -3.82 3.24 -10.39
CA LEU A 9 -5.09 3.71 -9.83
C LEU A 9 -4.96 5.12 -9.23
N ARG A 10 -3.82 5.40 -8.57
CA ARG A 10 -3.56 6.75 -8.06
C ARG A 10 -3.58 7.79 -9.16
N GLN A 11 -2.95 7.50 -10.29
CA GLN A 11 -2.88 8.40 -11.43
C GLN A 11 -4.28 8.61 -12.03
N MET A 12 -5.05 7.54 -12.24
CA MET A 12 -6.44 7.62 -12.73
C MET A 12 -7.32 8.52 -11.84
N ILE A 13 -7.25 8.37 -10.52
CA ILE A 13 -8.03 9.19 -9.59
C ILE A 13 -7.61 10.68 -9.66
N ARG A 14 -6.31 10.95 -9.84
CA ARG A 14 -5.80 12.32 -10.01
C ARG A 14 -6.26 12.93 -11.34
N ASP A 15 -6.21 12.15 -12.42
CA ASP A 15 -6.61 12.59 -13.76
C ASP A 15 -8.12 12.85 -13.83
N ALA A 16 -8.92 12.13 -13.05
CA ALA A 16 -10.34 12.40 -12.83
C ALA A 16 -10.61 13.69 -12.00
N GLY A 17 -9.58 14.43 -11.59
CA GLY A 17 -9.72 15.70 -10.87
C GLY A 17 -10.05 15.56 -9.38
N HIS A 18 -10.00 14.35 -8.82
CA HIS A 18 -10.33 14.13 -7.41
C HIS A 18 -9.16 14.46 -6.48
N ARG A 19 -9.46 15.13 -5.36
CA ARG A 19 -8.50 15.36 -4.28
C ARG A 19 -8.34 14.09 -3.46
N MET A 20 -7.09 13.64 -3.32
CA MET A 20 -6.75 12.44 -2.56
C MET A 20 -5.54 12.69 -1.66
N ARG A 21 -5.50 12.00 -0.51
CA ARG A 21 -4.35 12.00 0.41
C ARG A 21 -3.64 10.64 0.40
N VAL A 22 -2.31 10.69 0.45
CA VAL A 22 -1.46 9.51 0.57
C VAL A 22 -0.94 9.42 2.00
N ALA A 23 -1.23 8.31 2.67
CA ALA A 23 -0.70 8.00 3.99
C ALA A 23 0.72 7.43 3.84
N VAL A 24 1.70 8.14 4.38
CA VAL A 24 3.11 7.77 4.34
C VAL A 24 3.54 7.37 5.76
N PRO A 25 3.66 6.07 6.06
CA PRO A 25 4.25 5.64 7.33
C PRO A 25 5.77 5.91 7.29
N PHE A 26 6.31 6.48 8.37
CA PHE A 26 7.75 6.79 8.51
C PHE A 26 8.24 6.50 9.93
N GLY A 27 9.55 6.38 10.10
CA GLY A 27 10.20 6.19 11.40
C GLY A 27 10.88 4.81 11.58
N PRO A 28 11.66 4.64 12.66
CA PRO A 28 12.52 3.47 12.88
C PRO A 28 11.73 2.19 13.17
N SER A 29 10.51 2.31 13.71
CA SER A 29 9.65 1.17 14.06
C SER A 29 8.84 0.62 12.87
N TRP A 30 9.43 0.60 11.67
CA TRP A 30 8.76 0.15 10.45
C TRP A 30 8.39 -1.34 10.52
N TYR A 31 9.25 -2.18 11.12
CA TYR A 31 9.05 -3.62 11.16
C TYR A 31 7.83 -4.04 12.01
N PRO A 32 7.68 -3.59 13.27
CA PRO A 32 6.46 -3.85 14.05
C PRO A 32 5.18 -3.31 13.40
N TYR A 33 5.27 -2.17 12.68
CA TYR A 33 4.15 -1.61 11.95
C TYR A 33 3.70 -2.52 10.80
N SER A 34 4.64 -2.99 9.98
CA SER A 34 4.37 -3.89 8.85
C SER A 34 3.75 -5.21 9.32
N ILE A 35 4.29 -5.82 10.39
CA ILE A 35 3.75 -7.07 10.96
C ILE A 35 2.31 -6.89 11.46
N ARG A 36 2.00 -5.78 12.16
CA ARG A 36 0.61 -5.49 12.59
C ARG A 36 -0.35 -5.36 11.42
N ARG A 37 0.08 -4.74 10.32
CA ARG A 37 -0.75 -4.56 9.10
C ARG A 37 -1.02 -5.88 8.40
N LEU A 38 -0.01 -6.75 8.33
CA LEU A 38 -0.17 -8.11 7.77
C LEU A 38 -1.13 -8.96 8.60
N ARG A 39 -1.00 -8.94 9.94
CA ARG A 39 -1.88 -9.71 10.83
C ARG A 39 -3.34 -9.24 10.79
N LYS A 40 -3.58 -7.94 10.63
CA LYS A 40 -4.94 -7.38 10.58
C LYS A 40 -5.66 -7.66 9.26
N ASN A 41 -4.96 -7.97 8.18
CA ASN A 41 -5.58 -8.14 6.88
C ASN A 41 -4.86 -9.24 6.06
N PRO A 42 -5.23 -10.52 6.23
CA PRO A 42 -4.54 -11.65 5.60
C PRO A 42 -4.59 -11.58 4.06
N THR A 43 -5.59 -10.91 3.49
CA THR A 43 -5.67 -10.66 2.05
C THR A 43 -4.48 -9.85 1.53
N VAL A 44 -3.93 -8.94 2.33
CA VAL A 44 -2.72 -8.16 1.97
C VAL A 44 -1.50 -9.08 1.82
N ALA A 45 -1.39 -10.14 2.64
CA ALA A 45 -0.29 -11.10 2.52
C ALA A 45 -0.34 -11.83 1.17
N ARG A 46 -1.54 -12.21 0.68
CA ARG A 46 -1.71 -12.79 -0.65
C ARG A 46 -1.26 -11.84 -1.76
N TYR A 47 -1.65 -10.56 -1.70
CA TYR A 47 -1.22 -9.58 -2.69
C TYR A 47 0.29 -9.35 -2.68
N VAL A 48 0.92 -9.30 -1.51
CA VAL A 48 2.38 -9.16 -1.38
C VAL A 48 3.08 -10.39 -1.96
N LEU A 49 2.62 -11.60 -1.65
CA LEU A 49 3.16 -12.84 -2.23
C LEU A 49 3.03 -12.81 -3.76
N GLN A 50 1.85 -12.49 -4.29
CA GLN A 50 1.65 -12.36 -5.73
C GLN A 50 2.56 -11.31 -6.37
N ALA A 51 2.81 -10.18 -5.68
CA ALA A 51 3.72 -9.15 -6.16
C ALA A 51 5.19 -9.57 -6.14
N LEU A 52 5.60 -10.45 -5.20
CA LEU A 52 6.96 -11.01 -5.18
C LEU A 52 7.18 -12.02 -6.32
N PHE A 53 6.13 -12.72 -6.76
CA PHE A 53 6.20 -13.70 -7.85
C PHE A 53 5.90 -13.11 -9.24
N LYS A 54 5.26 -11.94 -9.31
CA LYS A 54 5.15 -11.15 -10.55
C LYS A 54 6.46 -10.39 -10.76
N LYS A 55 7.36 -10.95 -11.55
CA LYS A 55 8.51 -10.24 -12.12
C LYS A 55 8.08 -9.51 -13.39
#